data_AF-A0A0S7XGJ4-F1
#
_entry.id   AF-A0A0S7XGJ4-F1
#
_cell.length_a   1.000
_cell.length_b   1.000
_cell.length_c   1.000
_cell.angle_alpha   90.00
_cell.angle_beta   90.00
_cell.angle_gamma   90.00
#
_symmetry.space_group_name_H-M   'P 1'
#
loop_
_entity.id
_entity.type
_entity.pdbx_description
1 polymer ?
#
loop_
_entity_poly.entity_id
_entity_poly.type
_entity_poly.pdbx_seq_one_letter_code
_entity_poly.pdbx_strand_id
1 'polypeptide(L)' 'MFTRGWFTDFVVTFVVTLVVAVIVTLLWNLIAHGSPAVDWATSFRLAIILGFALPIASRVSKQGQK' A
#
# COMPACT_ATOMS: atom_id res chain seq x y z
N MET A 1 -11.23 1.28 20.09
CA MET A 1 -10.60 1.80 18.87
C MET A 1 -9.16 2.12 19.23
N PHE A 2 -8.20 1.23 18.94
CA PHE A 2 -6.80 1.46 19.30
C PHE A 2 -6.33 2.77 18.66
N THR A 3 -5.96 3.74 19.48
CA THR A 3 -5.40 5.04 19.06
C THR A 3 -3.99 4.81 18.52
N ARG A 4 -3.89 4.22 17.33
CA ARG A 4 -2.63 4.10 16.59
C ARG A 4 -2.22 5.49 16.11
N GLY A 5 -0.94 5.83 16.25
CA GLY A 5 -0.41 7.09 15.74
C GLY A 5 -0.42 7.11 14.22
N TRP A 6 -0.40 8.29 13.61
CA TRP A 6 -0.36 8.46 12.14
C TRP A 6 0.73 7.61 11.48
N PHE A 7 1.90 7.58 12.12
CA PHE A 7 3.05 6.84 11.63
C PHE A 7 2.79 5.33 11.63
N THR A 8 2.09 4.81 12.64
CA THR A 8 1.70 3.41 12.70
C THR A 8 0.71 3.07 11.57
N ASP A 9 -0.25 3.95 11.30
CA ASP A 9 -1.20 3.77 10.19
C ASP A 9 -0.49 3.80 8.83
N PHE A 10 0.47 4.71 8.66
CA PHE A 10 1.36 4.75 7.49
C PHE A 10 2.12 3.43 7.35
N VAL A 11 2.84 2.97 8.38
CA VAL A 11 3.67 1.76 8.31
C VAL A 11 2.82 0.52 7.99
N VAL A 12 1.67 0.37 8.67
CA VAL A 12 0.78 -0.77 8.41
C VAL A 12 0.26 -0.74 6.98
N THR A 13 -0.19 0.42 6.51
CA THR A 13 -0.71 0.58 5.14
C THR A 13 0.38 0.30 4.11
N PHE A 14 1.57 0.87 4.31
CA PHE A 14 2.73 0.67 3.46
C PHE A 14 3.10 -0.81 3.34
N VAL A 15 3.24 -1.52 4.45
CA VAL A 15 3.63 -2.94 4.46
C VAL A 15 2.56 -3.80 3.76
N VAL A 16 1.28 -3.58 4.07
CA VAL A 16 0.18 -4.32 3.43
C VAL A 16 0.17 -4.07 1.92
N THR A 17 0.26 -2.81 1.49
CA THR A 17 0.29 -2.48 0.06
C THR A 17 1.51 -3.08 -0.63
N LEU A 18 2.69 -3.03 0.00
CA LEU A 18 3.91 -3.59 -0.58
C LEU A 18 3.79 -5.11 -0.79
N VAL A 19 3.31 -5.83 0.23
CA VAL A 19 3.11 -7.29 0.14
C VAL A 19 2.12 -7.62 -0.97
N VAL A 20 0.98 -6.92 -1.02
CA VAL A 20 -0.03 -7.15 -2.06
C VAL A 20 0.54 -6.85 -3.45
N ALA A 21 1.26 -5.74 -3.63
CA ALA A 21 1.84 -5.37 -4.92
C ALA A 21 2.92 -6.36 -5.38
N VAL A 22 3.76 -6.86 -4.46
CA VAL A 22 4.74 -7.91 -4.75
C VAL A 22 4.04 -9.17 -5.24
N ILE A 23 2.99 -9.62 -4.54
CA ILE A 23 2.23 -10.81 -4.93
C ILE A 23 1.58 -10.60 -6.31
N VAL A 24 0.91 -9.46 -6.52
CA VAL A 24 0.22 -9.16 -7.78
C VAL A 24 1.21 -9.10 -8.94
N THR A 25 2.34 -8.41 -8.80
CA THR A 25 3.34 -8.29 -9.87
C THR A 25 4.01 -9.62 -10.16
N LEU A 26 4.31 -10.42 -9.14
CA LEU A 26 4.86 -11.76 -9.31
C LEU A 26 3.90 -12.67 -10.07
N LEU A 27 2.64 -12.75 -9.63
CA LEU A 27 1.64 -13.60 -10.26
C LEU A 27 1.34 -13.15 -11.69
N TRP A 28 1.25 -11.83 -11.91
CA TRP A 28 1.05 -11.29 -13.24
C TRP A 28 2.20 -11.63 -14.18
N ASN A 29 3.45 -11.46 -13.74
CA ASN A 29 4.61 -11.80 -14.56
C ASN A 29 4.72 -13.30 -14.82
N LEU A 30 4.33 -14.13 -13.86
CA LEU A 30 4.29 -15.57 -14.03
C LEU A 30 3.27 -15.99 -15.09
N ILE A 31 2.05 -15.43 -15.05
CA ILE A 31 0.97 -15.79 -15.99
C ILE A 31 1.20 -15.18 -17.38
N ALA A 32 1.59 -13.91 -17.45
CA ALA A 32 1.69 -13.17 -18.71
C ALA A 32 3.02 -13.41 -19.45
N HIS A 33 4.12 -13.59 -18.71
CA HIS A 33 5.47 -13.68 -19.29
C HIS A 33 6.17 -15.02 -18.99
N GLY A 34 5.52 -15.94 -18.25
CA GLY A 34 6.11 -17.21 -17.87
C GLY A 34 7.31 -17.09 -16.91
N SER A 35 7.54 -15.90 -16.34
CA SER A 35 8.72 -15.59 -15.54
C SER A 35 8.32 -15.10 -14.15
N PRO A 36 8.74 -15.76 -13.06
CA PRO A 36 8.45 -15.33 -11.69
C PRO A 36 9.32 -14.13 -11.29
N ALA A 37 9.05 -12.97 -11.88
CA ALA A 37 9.74 -11.72 -11.60
C ALA A 37 8.85 -10.75 -10.81
N VAL A 38 9.39 -10.12 -9.78
CA VAL A 38 8.72 -9.05 -9.03
C VAL A 38 9.08 -7.70 -9.65
N ASP A 39 8.08 -6.85 -9.92
CA ASP A 39 8.33 -5.46 -10.27
C ASP A 39 8.45 -4.62 -8.98
N TRP A 40 9.69 -4.50 -8.51
CA TRP A 40 10.02 -3.71 -7.32
C TRP A 40 9.70 -2.23 -7.50
N ALA A 41 9.97 -1.66 -8.67
CA ALA A 41 9.79 -0.22 -8.89
C ALA A 41 8.31 0.16 -8.76
N THR A 42 7.42 -0.62 -9.39
CA THR A 42 5.97 -0.42 -9.28
C THR A 42 5.48 -0.70 -7.87
N SER A 43 5.94 -1.79 -7.24
CA SER A 43 5.50 -2.18 -5.89
C SER A 43 5.88 -1.15 -4.82
N PHE A 44 7.12 -0.64 -4.84
CA PHE A 44 7.56 0.39 -3.91
C PHE A 44 6.84 1.72 -4.12
N ARG A 45 6.67 2.15 -5.37
CA ARG A 45 5.94 3.39 -5.68
C ARG A 45 4.51 3.34 -5.16
N LEU A 46 3.79 2.24 -5.41
CA LEU A 46 2.42 2.06 -4.92
C LEU A 46 2.36 2.04 -3.39
N ALA A 47 3.28 1.32 -2.74
CA ALA A 47 3.33 1.26 -1.28
C ALA A 47 3.55 2.63 -0.64
N ILE A 48 4.45 3.45 -1.20
CA ILE A 48 4.68 4.83 -0.72
C ILE A 48 3.42 5.67 -0.92
N ILE A 49 2.88 5.70 -2.15
CA ILE A 49 1.73 6.55 -2.50
C ILE A 49 0.54 6.20 -1.62
N LEU A 50 0.15 4.93 -1.53
CA LEU A 50 -1.01 4.51 -0.75
C LEU A 50 -0.76 4.57 0.77
N GLY A 51 0.48 4.31 1.19
CA GLY A 51 0.92 4.47 2.58
C GLY A 51 0.69 5.89 3.10
N PHE A 52 0.91 6.92 2.27
CA PHE A 52 0.62 8.31 2.64
C PHE A 52 -0.85 8.70 2.37
N ALA A 53 -1.38 8.34 1.20
CA ALA A 53 -2.69 8.81 0.75
C ALA A 53 -3.83 8.33 1.65
N LEU A 54 -3.84 7.05 2.07
CA LEU A 54 -4.95 6.48 2.84
C LEU A 54 -5.05 7.04 4.28
N PRO A 55 -3.95 7.13 5.06
CA PRO A 55 -4.01 7.77 6.38
C PRO A 55 -4.36 9.26 6.32
N ILE A 56 -3.94 9.97 5.27
CA ILE A 56 -4.32 11.39 5.09
C ILE A 56 -5.81 11.50 4.74
N ALA A 57 -6.29 10.73 3.76
CA ALA A 57 -7.69 10.72 3.35
C ALA A 57 -8.64 10.36 4.50
N SER A 58 -8.26 9.40 5.35
CA SER A 58 -9.06 9.00 6.52
C SER A 58 -9.11 10.07 7.63
N ARG A 59 -8.15 10.99 7.67
CA ARG A 59 -8.18 12.16 8.57
C ARG A 59 -9.05 13.27 8.02
N VAL A 60 -8.94 13.55 6.73
CA VAL A 60 -9.78 14.54 6.04
C VAL A 60 -11.26 14.16 6.15
N SER A 61 -11.61 12.89 5.93
CA SER A 61 -13.00 12.42 6.06
C SER A 61 -13.55 12.56 7.48
N LYS A 62 -12.72 12.35 8.51
CA LYS A 62 -13.12 12.56 9.92
C LYS A 62 -13.29 14.05 10.27
N GLN A 63 -12.60 14.95 9.59
CA GLN A 63 -12.69 16.39 9.84
C GLN A 63 -13.93 17.02 9.19
N GLY A 64 -14.38 16.52 8.04
CA GLY A 64 -15.60 16.97 7.37
C GLY A 64 -16.92 16.48 7.99
N GLN A 65 -16.87 15.63 9.02
CA GLN A 65 -18.05 15.16 9.78
C GLN A 65 -18.26 15.89 11.12
N LYS A 66 -17.44 16.89 11.45
CA LYS A 66 -17.65 17.79 12.60
C LYS A 66 -18.28 19.09 12.14
#